data_AF-A0A8T5P5L9-F1
#
_entry.id   AF-A0A8T5P5L9-F1
#
_cell.length_a   1.000
_cell.length_b   1.000
_cell.length_c   1.000
_cell.angle_alpha   90.00
_cell.angle_beta   90.00
_cell.angle_gamma   90.00
#
_symmetry.space_group_name_H-M   'P 1'
#
loop_
_entity.id
_entity.type
_entity.pdbx_description
1 polymer ?
#
loop_
_entity_poly.entity_id
_entity_poly.type
_entity_poly.pdbx_seq_one_letter_code
_entity_poly.pdbx_strand_id
1 'polypeptide(L)' 'GLVFTGAICYIVLGPIGIGALIVSQSAGLLVLNTANRHFGGVSGDIVGASNEIGRLAALMFIGGYVWMP' A
#
# COMPACT_ATOMS: atom_id res chain seq x y z
N GLY A 1 -6.54 -5.69 11.70
CA GLY A 1 -6.77 -4.59 10.74
C GLY A 1 -7.11 -5.08 9.35
N LEU A 2 -6.21 -5.86 8.73
CA LEU A 2 -6.26 -6.20 7.30
C LEU A 2 -7.63 -6.71 6.80
N VAL A 3 -8.27 -7.63 7.51
CA VAL A 3 -9.58 -8.20 7.10
C VAL A 3 -10.66 -7.12 7.04
N PHE A 4 -10.73 -6.26 8.04
CA PHE A 4 -11.69 -5.15 8.07
C PHE A 4 -11.41 -4.13 6.97
N THR A 5 -10.14 -3.75 6.78
CA THR A 5 -9.74 -2.85 5.69
C THR A 5 -10.06 -3.45 4.32
N GLY A 6 -9.78 -4.74 4.12
CA GLY A 6 -10.11 -5.46 2.89
C GLY A 6 -11.61 -5.47 2.60
N ALA A 7 -12.45 -5.71 3.62
CA ALA A 7 -13.90 -5.65 3.49
C ALA A 7 -14.37 -4.25 3.04
N ILE A 8 -13.85 -3.18 3.65
CA ILE A 8 -14.19 -1.80 3.25
C ILE A 8 -13.73 -1.51 1.82
N CYS A 9 -12.48 -1.86 1.46
CA CYS A 9 -11.96 -1.64 0.13
C CYS A 9 -12.80 -2.35 -0.95
N TYR A 10 -13.24 -3.58 -0.67
CA TYR A 10 -14.13 -4.32 -1.56
C TYR A 10 -15.52 -3.70 -1.67
N ILE A 11 -16.11 -3.25 -0.57
CA ILE A 11 -17.45 -2.63 -0.60
C ILE A 11 -17.44 -1.32 -1.41
N VAL A 12 -16.38 -0.51 -1.29
CA VAL A 12 -16.32 0.81 -1.94
C VAL A 12 -15.88 0.75 -3.40
N LEU A 13 -14.89 -0.08 -3.73
CA LEU A 13 -14.26 -0.12 -5.06
C LEU A 13 -14.27 -1.51 -5.72
N GLY A 14 -14.92 -2.51 -5.11
CA GLY A 14 -14.97 -3.87 -5.62
C GLY A 14 -13.58 -4.52 -5.73
N PRO A 15 -13.32 -5.31 -6.79
CA PRO A 15 -12.03 -5.95 -7.03
C PRO A 15 -10.85 -4.96 -7.15
N ILE A 16 -11.11 -3.75 -7.68
CA ILE A 16 -10.09 -2.71 -7.82
C ILE A 16 -9.59 -2.26 -6.43
N GLY A 17 -10.50 -2.15 -5.47
CA GLY A 17 -10.15 -1.78 -4.09
C GLY A 17 -9.26 -2.83 -3.42
N ILE A 18 -9.51 -4.12 -3.68
CA ILE A 18 -8.62 -5.20 -3.22
C ILE A 18 -7.26 -5.12 -3.91
N GLY A 19 -7.22 -4.84 -5.23
CA GLY A 19 -5.97 -4.62 -5.96
C GLY A 19 -5.14 -3.47 -5.36
N ALA A 20 -5.77 -2.33 -5.07
CA ALA A 20 -5.12 -1.17 -4.45
C ALA A 20 -4.57 -1.49 -3.05
N LEU A 21 -5.31 -2.28 -2.25
CA LEU A 21 -4.85 -2.74 -0.94
C LEU A 21 -3.62 -3.64 -1.07
N ILE A 22 -3.63 -4.60 -2.00
CA ILE A 22 -2.47 -5.48 -2.25
C ILE A 22 -1.26 -4.65 -2.67
N VAL A 23 -1.42 -3.70 -3.58
CA VAL A 23 -0.34 -2.80 -4.03
C VAL A 23 0.22 -1.99 -2.86
N SER A 24 -0.64 -1.39 -2.02
CA SER A 24 -0.22 -0.64 -0.83
C SER A 24 0.58 -1.50 0.15
N GLN A 25 0.10 -2.71 0.45
CA GLN A 25 0.79 -3.64 1.35
C GLN A 25 2.13 -4.09 0.76
N SER A 26 2.19 -4.36 -0.54
CA SER A 26 3.43 -4.74 -1.21
C SER A 26 4.48 -3.63 -1.13
N ALA A 27 4.07 -2.36 -1.29
CA ALA A 27 4.96 -1.21 -1.15
C ALA A 27 5.51 -1.10 0.28
N GLY A 28 4.68 -1.32 1.30
CA GLY A 28 5.14 -1.36 2.69
C GLY A 28 6.15 -2.48 2.98
N LEU A 29 5.95 -3.67 2.39
CA LEU A 29 6.91 -4.78 2.50
C LEU A 29 8.25 -4.47 1.80
N LEU A 30 8.21 -3.78 0.66
CA LEU A 30 9.43 -3.31 -0.01
C LEU A 30 10.17 -2.27 0.83
N VAL A 31 9.47 -1.34 1.47
CA VAL A 31 10.06 -0.37 2.41
C VAL A 31 10.68 -1.09 3.60
N LEU A 32 9.98 -2.06 4.20
CA LEU A 32 10.50 -2.88 5.30
C LEU A 32 11.79 -3.62 4.91
N ASN A 33 11.80 -4.29 3.76
CA ASN A 33 12.99 -5.00 3.26
C ASN A 33 14.14 -4.01 3.02
N THR A 34 13.86 -2.84 2.45
CA THR A 34 14.86 -1.79 2.22
C THR A 34 15.41 -1.25 3.55
N ALA A 35 14.54 -1.06 4.54
CA ALA A 35 14.91 -0.57 5.85
C ALA A 35 15.83 -1.55 6.59
N ASN A 36 15.49 -2.84 6.58
CA ASN A 36 16.32 -3.88 7.18
C ASN A 36 17.69 -4.00 6.49
N ARG A 37 17.77 -3.79 5.17
CA ARG A 37 19.03 -3.85 4.42
C ARG A 37 19.97 -2.67 4.69
N HIS A 38 19.45 -1.46 4.88
CA HIS A 38 20.27 -0.25 4.96
C HIS A 38 20.41 0.32 6.37
N PHE A 39 19.37 0.22 7.20
CA PHE A 39 19.31 0.82 8.53
C PHE A 39 19.33 -0.21 9.67
N GLY A 40 19.31 -1.51 9.36
CA GLY A 40 19.34 -2.58 10.35
C GLY A 40 18.04 -2.72 11.17
N GLY A 41 16.95 -2.07 10.73
CA GLY A 41 15.66 -2.11 11.41
C GLY A 41 14.69 -1.04 10.91
N VAL A 42 13.58 -0.89 11.63
CA VAL A 42 12.49 0.05 11.31
C VAL A 42 12.41 1.13 12.39
N SER A 43 12.67 2.38 11.99
CA SER A 43 12.42 3.58 12.83
C SER A 43 11.00 4.11 12.62
N GLY A 44 10.53 4.99 13.51
CA GLY A 44 9.25 5.69 13.36
C GLY A 44 9.13 6.48 12.04
N ASP A 45 10.23 7.11 11.59
CA ASP A 45 10.27 7.83 10.31
C ASP A 45 10.03 6.89 9.12
N ILE A 46 10.53 5.66 9.19
CA ILE A 46 10.37 4.64 8.15
C ILE A 46 8.92 4.14 8.12
N VAL A 47 8.28 3.99 9.28
CA VAL A 47 6.85 3.66 9.36
C VAL A 47 6.00 4.79 8.77
N GLY A 48 6.31 6.04 9.10
CA GLY A 48 5.64 7.21 8.53
C GLY A 48 5.81 7.28 7.01
N ALA A 49 7.04 7.13 6.52
CA ALA A 49 7.34 7.09 5.10
C ALA A 49 6.63 5.92 4.40
N SER A 50 6.60 4.73 5.00
CA SER A 50 5.89 3.56 4.47
C SER A 50 4.40 3.82 4.31
N ASN A 51 3.77 4.59 5.21
CA ASN A 51 2.35 4.90 5.12
C ASN A 51 2.05 5.87 3.96
N GLU A 52 2.90 6.88 3.77
CA GLU A 52 2.78 7.81 2.63
C GLU A 52 3.01 7.08 1.29
N ILE A 53 4.05 6.23 1.22
CA ILE A 53 4.36 5.42 0.04
C ILE A 53 3.24 4.44 -0.28
N GLY A 54 2.68 3.74 0.73
CA GLY A 54 1.56 2.82 0.53
C GLY A 54 0.33 3.53 -0.04
N ARG A 55 0.02 4.73 0.45
CA ARG A 55 -1.06 5.56 -0.08
C ARG A 55 -0.80 5.99 -1.52
N LEU A 56 0.41 6.46 -1.81
CA LEU A 56 0.82 6.85 -3.17
C LEU A 56 0.73 5.68 -4.15
N ALA A 57 1.19 4.49 -3.75
CA ALA A 57 1.14 3.28 -4.57
C ALA A 57 -0.31 2.86 -4.87
N ALA A 58 -1.20 2.91 -3.89
CA ALA A 58 -2.63 2.65 -4.09
C ALA A 58 -3.28 3.66 -5.04
N LEU A 59 -2.99 4.96 -4.88
CA LEU A 59 -3.52 6.00 -5.76
C LEU A 59 -3.01 5.88 -7.20
N MET A 60 -1.72 5.55 -7.39
CA MET A 60 -1.17 5.28 -8.71
C MET A 60 -1.84 4.07 -9.37
N PHE A 61 -2.12 3.00 -8.62
CA PHE A 61 -2.82 1.83 -9.14
C PHE A 61 -4.25 2.18 -9.57
N ILE A 62 -5.01 2.86 -8.70
CA ILE A 62 -6.40 3.25 -9.01
C ILE A 62 -6.42 4.24 -10.18
N GLY A 63 -5.57 5.26 -10.15
CA GLY A 63 -5.48 6.26 -11.22
C GLY A 63 -5.06 5.66 -12.56
N GLY A 64 -4.10 4.73 -12.54
CA GLY A 64 -3.68 3.99 -13.73
C GLY A 64 -4.80 3.10 -14.29
N TYR A 65 -5.55 2.41 -13.42
CA TYR A 65 -6.71 1.62 -13.82
C TYR A 65 -7.79 2.49 -14.46
N VAL A 66 -8.08 3.67 -13.89
CA VAL A 66 -9.06 4.61 -14.45
C VAL A 66 -8.60 5.20 -15.78
N TRP A 67 -7.29 5.35 -15.99
CA TRP A 67 -6.73 5.91 -17.22
C TRP A 67 -6.70 4.91 -18.39
N MET A 68 -6.74 3.61 -18.12
CA MET A 68 -6.79 2.56 -19.13
C MET A 68 -8.26 2.20 -19.44
N PRO A 69 -8.81 2.59 -20.61
CA PRO A 69 -10.20 2.32 -20.98
C PRO A 69 -10.48 0.84 -21.27
#